data_AF-A0A0T6BDI4-F1
#
_entry.id   AF-A0A0T6BDI4-F1
#
_cell.length_a   1.000
_cell.length_b   1.000
_cell.length_c   1.000
_cell.angle_alpha   90.00
_cell.angle_beta   90.00
_cell.angle_gamma   90.00
#
_symmetry.space_group_name_H-M   'P 1'
#
loop_
_entity.id
_entity.type
_entity.pdbx_description
1 polymer ?
#
loop_
_entity_poly.entity_id
_entity_poly.type
_entity_poly.pdbx_seq_one_letter_code
_entity_poly.pdbx_strand_id
1 'polypeptide(L)'
;MLLLEKASDLVSDPYVSRSKKDKLQEIFEKYASIEENGHKYMTPEDFVVKFLGLYEPGSSNTEVIHLLASAVDYKKTGRISFEDFEKFEGVLAYPDCLHRTIFQLFDADGDGIVSFNEFKRIISKSDLTKKISYDFNSPVIQWYFGANKERSLNFPQFSKFLHDFYQSHTIQCFTNADKGGTGYISVSDFQNIMLNVKGHLLTPKVESFVRDVSRLPFDHVPPQRQRLFSFVLDPYARRNQKG
;
A
#
# COMPACT_ATOMS: atom_id res chain seq x y z
N MET A 1 2.37 3.14 -3.91
CA MET A 1 2.47 4.39 -3.12
C MET A 1 2.20 5.65 -3.95
N LEU A 2 2.61 5.71 -5.23
CA LEU A 2 2.19 6.77 -6.17
C LEU A 2 0.67 7.02 -6.20
N LEU A 3 -0.10 5.94 -6.18
CA LEU A 3 -1.56 5.92 -6.01
C LEU A 3 -2.03 6.66 -4.75
N LEU A 4 -1.28 6.50 -3.65
CA LEU A 4 -1.60 6.96 -2.31
C LEU A 4 -1.17 8.42 -2.09
N GLU A 5 -0.07 8.84 -2.70
CA GLU A 5 0.35 10.26 -2.75
C GLU A 5 -0.62 11.07 -3.61
N LYS A 6 -0.95 10.61 -4.82
CA LYS A 6 -1.90 11.31 -5.71
C LYS A 6 -3.34 11.32 -5.16
N ALA A 7 -3.77 10.27 -4.47
CA ALA A 7 -5.06 10.26 -3.78
C ALA A 7 -5.12 11.29 -2.64
N SER A 8 -4.00 11.52 -1.94
CA SER A 8 -3.88 12.55 -0.89
C SER A 8 -3.98 13.97 -1.45
N ASP A 9 -3.45 14.22 -2.65
CA ASP A 9 -3.50 15.54 -3.29
C ASP A 9 -4.93 15.94 -3.73
N LEU A 10 -5.82 14.95 -3.94
CA LEU A 10 -7.23 15.16 -4.27
C LEU A 10 -8.11 15.58 -3.08
N VAL A 11 -7.60 15.53 -1.84
CA VAL A 11 -8.37 15.73 -0.58
C VAL A 11 -8.55 17.23 -0.22
N SER A 12 -8.26 18.15 -1.14
CA SER A 12 -8.23 19.58 -0.84
C SER A 12 -9.57 20.34 -0.96
N ASP A 13 -10.74 19.70 -0.77
CA ASP A 13 -11.98 20.45 -0.51
C ASP A 13 -13.07 19.67 0.28
N PRO A 14 -13.28 19.95 1.59
CA PRO A 14 -14.17 19.18 2.46
C PRO A 14 -15.65 19.61 2.46
N TYR A 15 -16.10 20.47 1.55
CA TYR A 15 -17.53 20.85 1.46
C TYR A 15 -18.04 20.68 0.03
N VAL A 16 -19.21 20.07 -0.18
CA VAL A 16 -20.28 20.60 -1.07
C VAL A 16 -21.49 19.64 -1.04
N SER A 17 -22.68 20.22 -0.91
CA SER A 17 -24.00 19.57 -0.86
C SER A 17 -24.54 19.24 -2.27
N ARG A 18 -25.72 18.58 -2.35
CA ARG A 18 -26.52 18.11 -3.52
C ARG A 18 -26.20 18.64 -4.94
N SER A 19 -25.80 19.91 -5.13
CA SER A 19 -25.21 20.42 -6.40
C SER A 19 -23.96 19.65 -6.87
N LYS A 20 -23.34 18.85 -6.00
CA LYS A 20 -22.19 18.00 -6.31
C LYS A 20 -22.56 16.84 -7.25
N LYS A 21 -23.76 16.26 -7.14
CA LYS A 21 -24.12 15.07 -7.91
C LYS A 21 -24.27 15.37 -9.40
N ASP A 22 -24.97 16.44 -9.75
CA ASP A 22 -25.13 16.87 -11.15
C ASP A 22 -23.78 17.26 -11.76
N LYS A 23 -22.94 17.97 -11.00
CA LYS A 23 -21.56 18.29 -11.42
C LYS A 23 -20.69 17.05 -11.58
N LEU A 24 -20.78 16.09 -10.66
CA LEU A 24 -20.07 14.82 -10.75
C LEU A 24 -20.53 14.03 -11.98
N GLN A 25 -21.82 14.09 -12.30
CA GLN A 25 -22.38 13.46 -13.49
C GLN A 25 -21.86 14.13 -14.76
N GLU A 26 -21.85 15.47 -14.85
CA GLU A 26 -21.26 16.19 -15.98
C GLU A 26 -19.78 15.86 -16.17
N ILE A 27 -19.01 15.83 -15.07
CA ILE A 27 -17.61 15.42 -15.09
C ILE A 27 -17.49 13.97 -15.59
N PHE A 28 -18.32 13.06 -15.05
CA PHE A 28 -18.28 11.66 -15.44
C PHE A 28 -18.56 11.49 -16.92
N GLU A 29 -19.62 12.10 -17.42
CA GLU A 29 -20.03 12.04 -18.83
C GLU A 29 -19.02 12.68 -19.79
N LYS A 30 -18.23 13.65 -19.31
CA LYS A 30 -17.16 14.28 -20.11
C LYS A 30 -16.00 13.32 -20.40
N TYR A 31 -15.69 12.41 -19.47
CA TYR A 31 -14.55 11.49 -19.62
C TYR A 31 -14.96 10.06 -19.99
N ALA A 32 -16.21 9.66 -19.74
CA ALA A 32 -16.73 8.35 -20.13
C ALA A 32 -16.73 8.17 -21.65
N SER A 33 -15.96 7.20 -22.15
CA SER A 33 -15.84 6.93 -23.58
C SER A 33 -16.69 5.75 -24.07
N ILE A 34 -17.18 4.90 -23.16
CA ILE A 34 -18.01 3.75 -23.49
C ILE A 34 -19.47 4.09 -23.25
N GLU A 35 -20.36 3.71 -24.18
CA GLU A 35 -21.80 3.77 -24.01
C GLU A 35 -22.41 2.41 -24.39
N GLU A 36 -23.12 1.79 -23.45
CA GLU A 36 -23.80 0.52 -23.65
C GLU A 36 -25.18 0.54 -22.99
N ASN A 37 -26.21 0.09 -23.72
CA ASN A 37 -27.59 0.06 -23.24
C ASN A 37 -28.07 1.40 -22.66
N GLY A 38 -27.65 2.52 -23.27
CA GLY A 38 -27.97 3.88 -22.83
C GLY A 38 -27.28 4.33 -21.55
N HIS A 39 -26.30 3.55 -21.03
CA HIS A 39 -25.50 3.90 -19.87
C HIS A 39 -24.05 4.14 -20.29
N LYS A 40 -23.46 5.22 -19.79
CA LYS A 40 -22.05 5.55 -20.03
C LYS A 40 -21.14 4.93 -18.97
N TYR A 41 -19.94 4.54 -19.38
CA TYR A 41 -18.91 3.94 -18.55
C TYR A 41 -17.54 4.54 -18.87
N MET A 42 -16.68 4.63 -17.86
CA MET A 42 -15.27 4.94 -18.04
C MET A 42 -14.45 3.66 -18.19
N THR A 43 -13.51 3.69 -19.12
CA THR A 43 -12.40 2.73 -19.15
C THR A 43 -11.37 3.03 -18.06
N PRO A 44 -10.49 2.06 -17.73
CA PRO A 44 -9.32 2.31 -16.90
C PRO A 44 -8.47 3.50 -17.39
N GLU A 45 -8.31 3.65 -18.71
CA GLU A 45 -7.61 4.75 -19.33
C GLU A 45 -8.34 6.09 -19.16
N ASP A 46 -9.66 6.12 -19.34
CA ASP A 46 -10.46 7.33 -19.11
C ASP A 46 -10.29 7.84 -17.69
N PHE A 47 -10.34 6.93 -16.71
CA PHE A 47 -10.23 7.32 -15.31
C PHE A 47 -8.78 7.70 -14.92
N VAL A 48 -7.81 6.84 -15.19
CA VAL A 48 -6.44 7.01 -14.66
C VAL A 48 -5.61 8.00 -15.47
N VAL A 49 -5.75 7.99 -16.80
CA VAL A 49 -4.96 8.81 -17.72
C VAL A 49 -5.66 10.14 -17.96
N LYS A 50 -6.93 10.13 -18.36
CA LYS A 50 -7.63 11.37 -18.76
C LYS A 50 -8.16 12.16 -17.56
N PHE A 51 -8.84 11.50 -16.63
CA PHE A 51 -9.46 12.16 -15.48
C PHE A 51 -8.44 12.49 -14.39
N LEU A 52 -7.67 11.51 -13.92
CA LEU A 52 -6.65 11.72 -12.88
C LEU A 52 -5.34 12.33 -13.39
N GLY A 53 -5.05 12.22 -14.70
CA GLY A 53 -3.80 12.76 -15.27
C GLY A 53 -2.54 12.07 -14.75
N LEU A 54 -2.62 10.80 -14.31
CA LEU A 54 -1.48 10.17 -13.63
C LEU A 54 -0.37 9.70 -14.57
N TYR A 55 -0.70 9.47 -15.83
CA TYR A 55 0.18 8.94 -16.87
C TYR A 55 -0.05 9.69 -18.19
N GLU A 56 0.93 9.63 -19.09
CA GLU A 56 0.77 10.16 -20.44
C GLU A 56 -0.08 9.21 -21.32
N PRO A 57 -0.85 9.74 -22.28
CA PRO A 57 -1.57 8.94 -23.26
C PRO A 57 -0.61 8.00 -24.02
N GLY A 58 -0.92 6.71 -24.05
CA GLY A 58 -0.06 5.69 -24.68
C GLY A 58 1.02 5.11 -23.77
N SER A 59 0.98 5.36 -22.45
CA SER A 59 1.91 4.71 -21.52
C SER A 59 1.81 3.18 -21.60
N SER A 60 2.95 2.49 -21.59
CA SER A 60 3.02 1.02 -21.61
C SER A 60 2.67 0.36 -20.26
N ASN A 61 2.28 1.15 -19.25
CA ASN A 61 2.01 0.66 -17.90
C ASN A 61 0.55 0.20 -17.72
N THR A 62 0.03 -0.53 -18.71
CA THR A 62 -1.37 -0.98 -18.76
C THR A 62 -1.76 -1.77 -17.50
N GLU A 63 -0.86 -2.60 -16.96
CA GLU A 63 -1.11 -3.35 -15.72
C GLU A 63 -1.36 -2.45 -14.52
N VAL A 64 -0.59 -1.37 -14.39
CA VAL A 64 -0.71 -0.43 -13.27
C VAL A 64 -1.97 0.40 -13.42
N ILE A 65 -2.32 0.80 -14.65
CA ILE A 65 -3.56 1.51 -14.98
C ILE A 65 -4.79 0.65 -14.61
N HIS A 66 -4.82 -0.61 -15.02
CA HIS A 66 -5.91 -1.52 -14.65
C HIS A 66 -5.99 -1.74 -13.14
N LEU A 67 -4.85 -1.92 -12.48
CA LEU A 67 -4.79 -2.10 -11.04
C LEU A 67 -5.35 -0.87 -10.31
N LEU A 68 -4.95 0.33 -10.72
CA LEU A 68 -5.47 1.61 -10.27
C LEU A 68 -6.99 1.72 -10.42
N ALA A 69 -7.50 1.45 -11.62
CA ALA A 69 -8.92 1.54 -11.94
C ALA A 69 -9.76 0.51 -11.16
N SER A 70 -9.19 -0.67 -10.87
CA SER A 70 -9.88 -1.72 -10.11
C SER A 70 -10.21 -1.35 -8.66
N ALA A 71 -9.52 -0.35 -8.08
CA ALA A 71 -9.85 0.17 -6.75
C ALA A 71 -11.09 1.08 -6.76
N VAL A 72 -11.54 1.49 -7.95
CA VAL A 72 -12.69 2.37 -8.15
C VAL A 72 -13.85 1.60 -8.80
N ASP A 73 -13.59 0.53 -9.55
CA ASP A 73 -14.60 -0.41 -10.03
C ASP A 73 -15.05 -1.36 -8.89
N TYR A 74 -16.04 -0.94 -8.09
CA TYR A 74 -16.54 -1.75 -6.97
C TYR A 74 -17.29 -3.01 -7.42
N LYS A 75 -17.93 -2.95 -8.59
CA LYS A 75 -18.68 -4.06 -9.16
C LYS A 75 -17.81 -5.07 -9.93
N LYS A 76 -16.50 -4.79 -10.06
CA LYS A 76 -15.51 -5.61 -10.77
C LYS A 76 -15.92 -5.96 -12.20
N THR A 77 -16.57 -5.01 -12.89
CA THR A 77 -17.03 -5.20 -14.27
C THR A 77 -15.93 -4.98 -15.31
N GLY A 78 -14.75 -4.50 -14.87
CA GLY A 78 -13.67 -4.02 -15.73
C GLY A 78 -13.88 -2.59 -16.25
N ARG A 79 -14.94 -1.93 -15.79
CA ARG A 79 -15.34 -0.58 -16.20
C ARG A 79 -15.90 0.17 -15.00
N ILE A 80 -15.81 1.49 -15.03
CA ILE A 80 -16.26 2.33 -13.92
C ILE A 80 -17.61 2.95 -14.32
N SER A 81 -18.67 2.59 -13.59
CA SER A 81 -19.99 3.20 -13.75
C SER A 81 -20.08 4.52 -12.98
N PHE A 82 -21.14 5.30 -13.24
CA PHE A 82 -21.36 6.53 -12.46
C PHE A 82 -21.58 6.24 -10.97
N GLU A 83 -22.20 5.11 -10.62
CA GLU A 83 -22.39 4.70 -9.22
C GLU A 83 -21.04 4.39 -8.54
N ASP A 84 -20.12 3.76 -9.27
CA ASP A 84 -18.77 3.48 -8.79
C ASP A 84 -17.97 4.78 -8.57
N PHE A 85 -18.12 5.73 -9.51
CA PHE A 85 -17.51 7.05 -9.42
C PHE A 85 -18.06 7.88 -8.25
N GLU A 86 -19.37 7.86 -8.01
CA GLU A 86 -20.02 8.52 -6.88
C GLU A 86 -19.56 7.90 -5.54
N LYS A 87 -19.49 6.57 -5.46
CA LYS A 87 -18.96 5.87 -4.27
C LYS A 87 -17.52 6.24 -3.98
N PHE A 88 -16.68 6.33 -5.01
CA PHE A 88 -15.29 6.71 -4.86
C PHE A 88 -15.13 8.15 -4.34
N GLU A 89 -15.93 9.10 -4.85
CA GLU A 89 -15.95 10.45 -4.29
C GLU A 89 -16.34 10.45 -2.81
N GLY A 90 -17.35 9.66 -2.44
CA GLY A 90 -17.73 9.48 -1.04
C GLY A 90 -16.60 8.89 -0.19
N VAL A 91 -15.79 7.97 -0.73
CA VAL A 91 -14.61 7.41 -0.03
C VAL A 91 -13.54 8.47 0.20
N LEU A 92 -13.30 9.37 -0.76
CA LEU A 92 -12.31 10.44 -0.63
C LEU A 92 -12.64 11.44 0.49
N ALA A 93 -13.90 11.54 0.88
CA ALA A 93 -14.34 12.41 1.99
C ALA A 93 -13.93 11.87 3.38
N TYR A 94 -13.54 10.59 3.50
CA TYR A 94 -13.15 10.02 4.79
C TYR A 94 -11.66 10.29 5.11
N PRO A 95 -11.33 10.52 6.40
CA PRO A 95 -9.94 10.69 6.81
C PRO A 95 -9.08 9.43 6.63
N ASP A 96 -9.71 8.25 6.58
CA ASP A 96 -9.07 6.96 6.32
C ASP A 96 -9.22 6.52 4.85
N CYS A 97 -9.56 7.44 3.92
CA CYS A 97 -9.76 7.18 2.49
C CYS A 97 -8.64 6.33 1.88
N LEU A 98 -7.39 6.64 2.23
CA LEU A 98 -6.20 5.93 1.77
C LEU A 98 -6.26 4.43 2.12
N HIS A 99 -6.63 4.09 3.36
CA HIS A 99 -6.76 2.69 3.77
C HIS A 99 -7.91 2.00 3.06
N ARG A 100 -9.02 2.71 2.83
CA ARG A 100 -10.20 2.19 2.11
C ARG A 100 -9.89 1.91 0.64
N THR A 101 -9.19 2.81 -0.04
CA THR A 101 -8.74 2.60 -1.42
C THR A 101 -7.75 1.44 -1.52
N ILE A 102 -6.83 1.29 -0.56
CA ILE A 102 -5.97 0.10 -0.50
C ILE A 102 -6.83 -1.15 -0.31
N PHE A 103 -7.80 -1.16 0.59
CA PHE A 103 -8.66 -2.32 0.78
C PHE A 103 -9.36 -2.73 -0.52
N GLN A 104 -9.92 -1.78 -1.26
CA GLN A 104 -10.56 -2.02 -2.57
C GLN A 104 -9.59 -2.51 -3.66
N LEU A 105 -8.31 -2.19 -3.54
CA LEU A 105 -7.26 -2.71 -4.41
C LEU A 105 -7.01 -4.21 -4.17
N PHE A 106 -7.14 -4.63 -2.91
CA PHE A 106 -6.92 -6.00 -2.49
C PHE A 106 -8.15 -6.87 -2.73
N ASP A 107 -9.33 -6.39 -2.36
CA ASP A 107 -10.64 -7.01 -2.62
C ASP A 107 -10.90 -7.03 -4.14
N ALA A 108 -10.67 -8.19 -4.74
CA ALA A 108 -10.63 -8.38 -6.19
C ALA A 108 -11.99 -8.76 -6.78
N ASP A 109 -12.84 -9.40 -5.99
CA ASP A 109 -14.18 -9.82 -6.36
C ASP A 109 -15.29 -8.90 -5.84
N GLY A 110 -14.95 -7.95 -4.96
CA GLY A 110 -15.86 -6.92 -4.46
C GLY A 110 -16.80 -7.42 -3.37
N ASP A 111 -16.48 -8.54 -2.72
CA ASP A 111 -17.32 -9.14 -1.68
C ASP A 111 -17.20 -8.43 -0.31
N GLY A 112 -16.28 -7.47 -0.19
CA GLY A 112 -16.06 -6.69 1.02
C GLY A 112 -15.18 -7.37 2.06
N ILE A 113 -14.52 -8.48 1.71
CA ILE A 113 -13.48 -9.15 2.48
C ILE A 113 -12.23 -9.37 1.63
N VAL A 114 -11.11 -9.68 2.27
CA VAL A 114 -9.86 -10.00 1.57
C VAL A 114 -9.42 -11.40 1.96
N SER A 115 -9.41 -12.29 0.98
CA SER A 115 -8.89 -13.64 1.08
C SER A 115 -7.35 -13.68 1.03
N PHE A 116 -6.77 -14.80 1.46
CA PHE A 116 -5.33 -15.01 1.38
C PHE A 116 -4.82 -14.95 -0.08
N ASN A 117 -5.60 -15.47 -1.04
CA ASN A 117 -5.21 -15.50 -2.44
C ASN A 117 -5.15 -14.10 -3.06
N GLU A 118 -6.10 -13.25 -2.71
CA GLU A 118 -6.13 -11.85 -3.14
C GLU A 118 -4.95 -11.07 -2.57
N PHE A 119 -4.69 -11.24 -1.28
CA PHE A 119 -3.51 -10.68 -0.64
C PHE A 119 -2.21 -11.12 -1.33
N LYS A 120 -2.03 -12.43 -1.50
CA LYS A 120 -0.85 -12.99 -2.15
C LYS A 120 -0.68 -12.46 -3.57
N ARG A 121 -1.78 -12.37 -4.36
CA ARG A 121 -1.78 -11.86 -5.73
C ARG A 121 -1.21 -10.45 -5.80
N ILE A 122 -1.66 -9.55 -4.94
CA ILE A 122 -1.20 -8.15 -4.94
C ILE A 122 0.23 -8.05 -4.41
N ILE A 123 0.55 -8.72 -3.31
CA ILE A 123 1.89 -8.66 -2.73
C ILE A 123 2.94 -9.25 -3.67
N SER A 124 2.66 -10.38 -4.34
CA SER A 124 3.58 -10.99 -5.30
C SER A 124 3.86 -10.10 -6.53
N LYS A 125 2.93 -9.21 -6.88
CA LYS A 125 3.15 -8.22 -7.95
C LYS A 125 3.94 -7.00 -7.48
N SER A 126 3.93 -6.72 -6.18
CA SER A 126 4.65 -5.59 -5.61
C SER A 126 6.17 -5.79 -5.68
N ASP A 127 6.91 -4.69 -5.87
CA ASP A 127 8.38 -4.74 -5.91
C ASP A 127 9.00 -5.14 -4.56
N LEU A 128 8.21 -5.10 -3.48
CA LEU A 128 8.59 -5.53 -2.14
C LEU A 128 9.07 -6.99 -2.13
N THR A 129 8.32 -7.90 -2.77
CA THR A 129 8.68 -9.33 -2.80
C THR A 129 9.67 -9.70 -3.89
N LYS A 130 9.81 -8.85 -4.92
CA LYS A 130 10.78 -9.08 -6.00
C LYS A 130 12.22 -8.88 -5.51
N LYS A 131 12.41 -7.95 -4.58
CA LYS A 131 13.73 -7.62 -4.03
C LYS A 131 14.11 -8.52 -2.85
N ILE A 132 13.15 -8.81 -1.97
CA ILE A 132 13.36 -9.70 -0.82
C ILE A 132 12.15 -10.62 -0.68
N SER A 133 12.36 -11.93 -0.78
CA SER A 133 11.30 -12.93 -0.72
C SER A 133 10.65 -12.97 0.67
N TYR A 134 9.33 -12.83 0.74
CA TYR A 134 8.55 -13.00 1.96
C TYR A 134 8.09 -14.45 2.13
N ASP A 135 8.15 -14.98 3.35
CA ASP A 135 7.56 -16.30 3.65
C ASP A 135 6.06 -16.19 3.94
N PHE A 136 5.25 -16.61 2.98
CA PHE A 136 3.81 -16.71 3.11
C PHE A 136 3.33 -17.82 4.07
N ASN A 137 4.23 -18.54 4.74
CA ASN A 137 3.94 -19.45 5.84
C ASN A 137 4.33 -18.90 7.22
N SER A 138 4.74 -17.62 7.28
CA SER A 138 5.07 -16.94 8.54
C SER A 138 3.92 -16.94 9.56
N PRO A 139 4.23 -16.86 10.87
CA PRO A 139 3.23 -16.83 11.93
C PRO A 139 2.16 -15.76 11.75
N VAL A 140 2.53 -14.57 11.26
CA VAL A 140 1.56 -13.49 11.01
C VAL A 140 0.52 -13.88 9.96
N ILE A 141 0.92 -14.56 8.88
CA ILE A 141 -0.04 -15.05 7.89
C ILE A 141 -0.98 -16.09 8.52
N GLN A 142 -0.44 -17.02 9.29
CA GLN A 142 -1.24 -18.06 9.95
C GLN A 142 -2.21 -17.49 11.00
N TRP A 143 -1.82 -16.44 11.73
CA TRP A 143 -2.67 -15.81 12.73
C TRP A 143 -3.90 -15.15 12.11
N TYR A 144 -3.73 -14.48 10.97
CA TYR A 144 -4.82 -13.76 10.31
C TYR A 144 -5.65 -14.66 9.39
N PHE A 145 -5.01 -15.45 8.52
CA PHE A 145 -5.71 -16.30 7.54
C PHE A 145 -6.00 -17.73 8.04
N GLY A 146 -5.46 -18.11 9.21
CA GLY A 146 -5.53 -19.48 9.73
C GLY A 146 -4.45 -20.39 9.14
N ALA A 147 -4.23 -21.55 9.78
CA ALA A 147 -3.25 -22.54 9.33
C ALA A 147 -3.50 -23.03 7.89
N ASN A 148 -4.78 -23.20 7.53
CA ASN A 148 -5.21 -23.61 6.19
C ASN A 148 -5.41 -22.44 5.22
N LYS A 149 -5.27 -21.19 5.69
CA LYS A 149 -5.43 -19.95 4.89
C LYS A 149 -6.82 -19.75 4.27
N GLU A 150 -7.84 -20.29 4.93
CA GLU A 150 -9.25 -20.24 4.51
C GLU A 150 -10.03 -19.05 5.10
N ARG A 151 -9.48 -18.37 6.11
CA ARG A 151 -10.14 -17.17 6.67
C ARG A 151 -9.95 -15.99 5.73
N SER A 152 -10.92 -15.09 5.71
CA SER A 152 -10.84 -13.80 5.03
C SER A 152 -10.95 -12.66 6.03
N LEU A 153 -10.44 -11.49 5.65
CA LEU A 153 -10.34 -10.31 6.52
C LEU A 153 -11.28 -9.21 6.05
N ASN A 154 -12.13 -8.70 6.95
CA ASN A 154 -12.88 -7.47 6.67
C ASN A 154 -11.99 -6.22 6.78
N PHE A 155 -12.52 -5.04 6.41
CA PHE A 155 -11.74 -3.80 6.36
C PHE A 155 -10.94 -3.48 7.64
N PRO A 156 -11.52 -3.46 8.86
CA PRO A 156 -10.75 -3.22 10.09
C PRO A 156 -9.66 -4.26 10.34
N GLN A 157 -9.96 -5.55 10.11
CA GLN A 157 -8.99 -6.64 10.28
C GLN A 157 -7.85 -6.54 9.28
N PHE A 158 -8.17 -6.28 8.01
CA PHE A 158 -7.21 -6.11 6.94
C PHE A 158 -6.29 -4.91 7.18
N SER A 159 -6.83 -3.78 7.63
CA SER A 159 -6.04 -2.60 7.93
C SER A 159 -5.00 -2.87 9.02
N LYS A 160 -5.39 -3.58 10.09
CA LYS A 160 -4.46 -4.01 11.13
C LYS A 160 -3.45 -5.03 10.60
N PHE A 161 -3.92 -6.02 9.86
CA PHE A 161 -3.08 -7.05 9.26
C PHE A 161 -2.00 -6.46 8.37
N LEU A 162 -2.34 -5.50 7.50
CA LEU A 162 -1.41 -4.90 6.56
C LEU A 162 -0.26 -4.21 7.30
N HIS A 163 -0.57 -3.51 8.40
CA HIS A 163 0.44 -2.93 9.29
C HIS A 163 1.36 -4.01 9.89
N ASP A 164 0.78 -5.05 10.50
CA ASP A 164 1.52 -6.14 11.14
C ASP A 164 2.38 -6.93 10.13
N PHE A 165 1.89 -7.09 8.89
CA PHE A 165 2.62 -7.71 7.79
C PHE A 165 3.88 -6.95 7.42
N TYR A 166 3.81 -5.62 7.24
CA TYR A 166 5.00 -4.82 6.92
C TYR A 166 6.03 -4.82 8.06
N GLN A 167 5.57 -4.87 9.30
CA GLN A 167 6.46 -5.02 10.45
C GLN A 167 7.13 -6.41 10.47
N SER A 168 6.34 -7.47 10.31
CA SER A 168 6.83 -8.86 10.25
C SER A 168 7.83 -9.09 9.12
N HIS A 169 7.58 -8.54 7.93
CA HIS A 169 8.51 -8.64 6.82
C HIS A 169 9.88 -8.00 7.14
N THR A 170 9.88 -6.86 7.84
CA THR A 170 11.11 -6.19 8.26
C THR A 170 11.89 -7.04 9.26
N ILE A 171 11.20 -7.64 10.23
CA ILE A 171 11.78 -8.57 11.21
C ILE A 171 12.35 -9.79 10.49
N GLN A 172 11.62 -10.37 9.53
CA GLN A 172 12.11 -11.52 8.78
C GLN A 172 13.37 -11.19 7.97
N CYS A 173 13.44 -10.02 7.34
CA CYS A 173 14.64 -9.57 6.65
C CYS A 173 15.84 -9.45 7.61
N PHE A 174 15.61 -8.91 8.81
CA PHE A 174 16.62 -8.81 9.85
C PHE A 174 17.10 -10.19 10.31
N THR A 175 16.19 -11.10 10.64
CA THR A 175 16.52 -12.47 11.08
C THR A 175 17.29 -13.24 10.01
N ASN A 176 16.93 -13.06 8.73
CA ASN A 176 17.65 -13.69 7.62
C ASN A 176 19.08 -13.15 7.44
N ALA A 177 19.31 -11.88 7.80
CA ALA A 177 20.63 -11.27 7.80
C ALA A 177 21.46 -11.67 9.03
N ASP A 178 20.84 -11.78 10.21
CA ASP A 178 21.48 -12.24 11.45
C ASP A 178 21.57 -13.78 11.52
N LYS A 179 22.38 -14.36 10.63
CA LYS A 179 22.60 -15.82 10.57
C LYS A 179 23.15 -16.41 11.87
N GLY A 180 23.78 -15.58 12.72
CA GLY A 180 24.36 -15.98 13.99
C GLY A 180 23.40 -15.91 15.18
N GLY A 181 22.19 -15.37 15.00
CA GLY A 181 21.25 -15.14 16.11
C GLY A 181 21.82 -14.22 17.19
N THR A 182 22.72 -13.32 16.80
CA THR A 182 23.45 -12.44 17.71
C THR A 182 22.61 -11.25 18.18
N GLY A 183 21.51 -10.96 17.47
CA GLY A 183 20.73 -9.74 17.60
C GLY A 183 21.32 -8.56 16.83
N TYR A 184 22.34 -8.77 15.99
CA TYR A 184 23.03 -7.74 15.23
C TYR A 184 23.18 -8.13 13.75
N ILE A 185 23.18 -7.13 12.86
CA ILE A 185 23.38 -7.31 11.42
C ILE A 185 24.52 -6.41 10.93
N SER A 186 25.11 -6.76 9.79
CA SER A 186 26.16 -5.94 9.19
C SER A 186 25.60 -4.61 8.67
N VAL A 187 26.48 -3.61 8.52
CA VAL A 187 26.11 -2.31 7.92
C VAL A 187 25.59 -2.48 6.49
N SER A 188 26.19 -3.39 5.72
CA SER A 188 25.73 -3.73 4.36
C SER A 188 24.33 -4.34 4.35
N ASP A 189 24.02 -5.24 5.29
CA ASP A 189 22.70 -5.84 5.38
C ASP A 189 21.66 -4.80 5.82
N PHE A 190 22.02 -3.93 6.77
CA PHE A 190 21.17 -2.82 7.19
C PHE A 190 20.84 -1.89 6.02
N GLN A 191 21.84 -1.49 5.22
CA GLN A 191 21.64 -0.67 4.02
C GLN A 191 20.69 -1.36 3.05
N ASN A 192 20.91 -2.65 2.78
CA ASN A 192 20.07 -3.44 1.89
C ASN A 192 18.61 -3.47 2.35
N ILE A 193 18.37 -3.76 3.64
CA ILE A 193 17.02 -3.82 4.22
C ILE A 193 16.34 -2.44 4.17
N MET A 194 17.04 -1.38 4.61
CA MET A 194 16.47 -0.04 4.66
C MET A 194 16.12 0.49 3.28
N LEU A 195 16.99 0.30 2.28
CA LEU A 195 16.76 0.80 0.93
C LEU A 195 15.71 -0.01 0.17
N ASN A 196 15.64 -1.32 0.37
CA ASN A 196 14.76 -2.19 -0.41
C ASN A 196 13.42 -2.50 0.25
N VAL A 197 13.34 -2.53 1.58
CA VAL A 197 12.08 -2.78 2.32
C VAL A 197 11.41 -1.48 2.76
N LYS A 198 12.22 -0.53 3.25
CA LYS A 198 11.74 0.72 3.88
C LYS A 198 12.11 1.98 3.11
N GLY A 199 12.62 1.87 1.88
CA GLY A 199 13.09 3.02 1.10
C GLY A 199 12.03 4.11 0.93
N HIS A 200 10.78 3.67 0.93
CA HIS A 200 9.58 4.46 0.81
C HIS A 200 9.29 5.35 2.05
N LEU A 201 9.92 5.07 3.20
CA LEU A 201 9.89 5.90 4.41
C LEU A 201 11.12 6.83 4.50
N LEU A 202 12.06 6.71 3.56
CA LEU A 202 13.30 7.47 3.59
C LEU A 202 13.12 8.77 2.82
N THR A 203 13.36 9.89 3.49
CA THR A 203 13.56 11.16 2.79
C THR A 203 14.89 11.10 2.01
N PRO A 204 15.07 11.88 0.93
CA PRO A 204 16.32 11.87 0.17
C PRO A 204 17.57 12.09 1.02
N LYS A 205 17.45 12.92 2.07
CA LYS A 205 18.52 13.14 3.06
C LYS A 205 18.83 11.87 3.86
N VAL A 206 17.82 11.22 4.42
CA VAL A 206 18.02 9.99 5.19
C VAL A 206 18.48 8.85 4.28
N GLU A 207 18.01 8.77 3.05
CA GLU A 207 18.47 7.79 2.07
C GLU A 207 19.97 7.97 1.76
N SER A 208 20.41 9.21 1.50
CA SER A 208 21.84 9.51 1.30
C SER A 208 22.66 9.11 2.52
N PHE A 209 22.16 9.42 3.72
CA PHE A 209 22.82 9.05 4.97
C PHE A 209 22.92 7.53 5.10
N VAL A 210 21.84 6.78 4.86
CA VAL A 210 21.83 5.31 4.87
C VAL A 210 22.88 4.77 3.91
N ARG A 211 22.97 5.29 2.68
CA ARG A 211 24.00 4.89 1.69
C ARG A 211 25.43 5.19 2.14
N ASP A 212 25.62 6.27 2.88
CA ASP A 212 26.92 6.67 3.41
C ASP A 212 27.23 6.09 4.79
N VAL A 213 26.32 5.32 5.43
CA VAL A 213 26.56 4.71 6.75
C VAL A 213 27.85 3.88 6.75
N SER A 214 28.19 3.20 5.66
CA SER A 214 29.44 2.44 5.50
C SER A 214 30.71 3.29 5.42
N ARG A 215 30.58 4.61 5.21
CA ARG A 215 31.69 5.58 5.16
C ARG A 215 31.92 6.30 6.49
N LEU A 216 31.02 6.13 7.46
CA LEU A 216 31.20 6.70 8.78
C LEU A 216 32.28 5.91 9.53
N PRO A 217 33.32 6.57 10.09
CA PRO A 217 34.28 5.91 10.95
C PRO A 217 33.53 5.46 12.21
N PHE A 218 33.23 4.17 12.30
CA PHE A 218 32.48 3.56 13.42
C PHE A 218 33.27 3.52 14.73
N ASP A 219 34.51 4.01 14.75
CA ASP A 219 35.38 3.89 15.92
C ASP A 219 34.88 4.68 17.14
N HIS A 220 34.01 5.70 16.99
CA HIS A 220 33.62 6.56 18.11
C HIS A 220 32.11 6.92 18.11
N VAL A 221 31.21 5.93 18.15
CA VAL A 221 29.79 6.17 18.48
C VAL A 221 29.54 5.82 19.96
N PRO A 222 29.27 6.80 20.84
CA PRO A 222 29.00 6.52 22.26
C PRO A 222 27.73 5.65 22.41
N PRO A 223 27.70 4.73 23.40
CA PRO A 223 26.62 3.73 23.58
C PRO A 223 25.20 4.33 23.67
N GLN A 224 25.08 5.62 23.98
CA GLN A 224 23.81 6.29 24.23
C GLN A 224 23.00 6.61 22.96
N ARG A 225 23.61 6.64 21.76
CA ARG A 225 22.86 6.84 20.49
C ARG A 225 22.39 5.54 19.82
N GLN A 226 22.74 4.38 20.37
CA GLN A 226 22.32 3.06 19.86
C GLN A 226 20.84 2.73 20.16
N ARG A 227 20.19 3.45 21.09
CA ARG A 227 18.78 3.22 21.46
C ARG A 227 17.75 3.73 20.45
N LEU A 228 18.12 4.64 19.56
CA LEU A 228 17.23 5.10 18.48
C LEU A 228 16.97 3.99 17.45
N PHE A 229 17.93 3.09 17.25
CA PHE A 229 17.86 2.02 16.25
C PHE A 229 16.84 0.92 16.60
N SER A 230 16.63 0.62 17.89
CA SER A 230 15.56 -0.32 18.30
C SER A 230 14.19 0.35 18.26
N PHE A 231 14.10 1.66 18.49
CA PHE A 231 12.84 2.40 18.56
C PHE A 231 12.18 2.57 17.18
N VAL A 232 12.98 2.65 16.12
CA VAL A 232 12.51 2.76 14.73
C VAL A 232 11.99 1.43 14.18
N LEU A 233 12.46 0.29 14.73
CA LEU A 233 12.10 -1.05 14.24
C LEU A 233 11.08 -1.79 15.13
N ASP A 234 10.99 -1.44 16.41
CA ASP A 234 10.01 -2.02 17.34
C ASP A 234 9.53 -0.99 18.38
N PRO A 235 8.40 -0.29 18.12
CA PRO A 235 7.81 0.63 19.10
C PRO A 235 7.21 -0.07 20.34
N TYR A 236 7.14 -1.40 20.38
CA TYR A 236 6.52 -2.19 21.47
C TYR A 236 7.51 -2.96 22.35
N ALA A 237 8.82 -2.92 22.07
CA ALA A 237 9.88 -3.62 22.82
C ALA A 237 9.90 -3.35 24.34
N ARG A 238 9.18 -2.34 24.85
CA ARG A 238 9.09 -2.05 26.29
C ARG A 238 8.06 -2.87 27.07
N ARG A 239 7.17 -3.64 26.42
CA ARG A 239 6.11 -4.37 27.16
C ARG A 239 6.57 -5.66 27.83
N ASN A 240 7.72 -6.23 27.45
CA ASN A 240 8.20 -7.51 27.99
C ASN A 240 9.34 -7.41 29.01
N GLN A 241 9.60 -6.23 29.58
CA GLN A 241 10.61 -6.07 30.67
C GLN A 241 9.99 -5.71 32.04
N LYS A 242 8.68 -5.91 32.21
CA LYS A 242 8.06 -5.91 33.54
C LYS A 242 7.11 -7.10 33.65
N GLY A 243 7.61 -8.17 34.24
CA GLY A 243 6.92 -9.44 34.51
C GLY A 243 7.96 -10.47 34.90
#